data_AF-A0A3B3ZN07-F1
#
_entry.id   AF-A0A3B3ZN07-F1
#
_cell.length_a   1.000
_cell.length_b   1.000
_cell.length_c   1.000
_cell.angle_alpha   90.00
_cell.angle_beta   90.00
_cell.angle_gamma   90.00
#
_symmetry.space_group_name_H-M   'P 1'
#
loop_
_entity.id
_entity.type
_entity.pdbx_description
1 polymer ?
#
loop_
_entity_poly.entity_id
_entity_poly.type
_entity_poly.pdbx_seq_one_letter_code
_entity_poly.pdbx_strand_id
1 'polypeptide(L)'
;KNQQANTYTVSILSKVTLSPDELRKRLYQTFKSKGLLDTLKTQLRNQLIQELKHPPLTESKSPASVKCDSGWATVCNSIVADYLRNSGYEYSLSVFNPECGLSKDKMLTKEDILQFVKIAPESSLYKALVRHRVSLQSRIFTDK
;
A
#
# COMPACT_ATOMS: atom_id res chain seq x y z
N LYS A 1 39.46 37.73 54.12
CA LYS A 1 39.59 36.40 53.47
C LYS A 1 38.31 35.92 52.75
N ASN A 2 37.23 36.71 52.68
CA ASN A 2 35.92 36.24 52.18
C ASN A 2 35.49 36.83 50.80
N GLN A 3 36.39 37.46 50.04
CA GLN A 3 36.05 37.98 48.71
C GLN A 3 36.37 36.98 47.58
N GLN A 4 37.37 36.11 47.76
CA GLN A 4 37.77 35.13 46.73
C GLN A 4 36.77 33.96 46.61
N ALA A 5 36.23 33.49 47.74
CA ALA A 5 35.35 32.31 47.78
C ALA A 5 34.00 32.51 47.05
N ASN A 6 33.49 33.75 47.02
CA ASN A 6 32.19 34.03 46.40
C ASN A 6 32.26 34.20 44.86
N THR A 7 33.46 34.33 44.29
CA THR A 7 33.64 34.42 42.82
C THR A 7 33.71 33.03 42.19
N TYR A 8 34.27 32.06 42.90
CA TYR A 8 34.33 30.66 42.44
C TYR A 8 32.95 29.99 42.45
N THR A 9 32.07 30.32 43.40
CA THR A 9 30.71 29.77 43.48
C THR A 9 29.81 30.27 42.34
N VAL A 10 29.90 31.56 41.97
CA VAL A 10 29.17 32.15 40.84
C VAL A 10 29.64 31.60 39.48
N SER A 11 30.93 31.26 39.37
CA SER A 11 31.51 30.64 38.17
C SER A 11 31.12 29.17 37.99
N ILE A 12 30.78 28.46 39.08
CA ILE A 12 30.33 27.07 39.05
C ILE A 12 28.80 26.98 38.83
N LEU A 13 28.02 27.90 39.39
CA LEU A 13 26.57 27.95 39.15
C LEU A 13 26.21 28.38 37.72
N SER A 14 26.97 29.31 37.13
CA SER A 14 26.76 29.74 35.73
C SER A 14 27.10 28.68 34.68
N LYS A 15 27.83 27.62 35.05
CA LYS A 15 28.04 26.45 34.16
C LYS A 15 26.86 25.49 34.10
N VAL A 16 25.92 25.56 35.05
CA VAL A 16 24.78 24.63 35.15
C VAL A 16 23.48 25.25 34.61
N THR A 17 23.44 26.55 34.36
CA THR A 17 22.32 27.22 33.69
C THR A 17 22.60 27.36 32.19
N LEU A 18 22.73 26.23 31.48
CA LEU A 18 22.78 26.28 30.01
C LEU A 18 21.45 26.84 29.51
N SER A 19 21.51 27.91 28.71
CA SER A 19 20.35 28.38 27.96
C SER A 19 19.79 27.23 27.11
N PRO A 20 18.45 27.13 26.91
CA PRO A 20 17.86 26.07 26.08
C PRO A 20 18.49 25.94 24.69
N ASP A 21 18.96 27.05 24.12
CA ASP A 21 19.59 27.06 22.81
C ASP A 21 21.05 26.57 22.82
N GLU A 22 21.78 26.81 23.90
CA GLU A 22 23.12 26.23 24.08
C GLU A 22 23.05 24.73 24.34
N LEU A 23 22.03 24.28 25.08
CA LEU A 23 21.75 22.87 25.27
C LEU A 23 21.40 22.20 23.93
N ARG A 24 20.51 22.79 23.14
CA ARG A 24 20.18 22.31 21.78
C ARG A 24 21.40 22.23 20.89
N LYS A 25 22.24 23.28 20.86
CA LYS A 25 23.49 23.28 20.09
C LYS A 25 24.43 22.17 20.55
N ARG A 26 24.68 22.02 21.85
CA ARG A 26 25.55 20.95 22.38
C ARG A 26 25.02 19.55 22.08
N LEU A 27 23.72 19.34 22.22
CA LEU A 27 23.09 18.06 21.85
C LEU A 27 23.29 17.79 20.37
N TYR A 28 22.96 18.75 19.49
CA TYR A 28 23.15 18.61 18.05
C TYR A 28 24.61 18.33 17.68
N GLN A 29 25.56 19.09 18.26
CA GLN A 29 27.00 18.87 18.06
C GLN A 29 27.40 17.46 18.50
N THR A 30 26.89 16.99 19.64
CA THR A 30 27.19 15.66 20.19
C THR A 30 26.61 14.54 19.33
N PHE A 31 25.36 14.67 18.89
CA PHE A 31 24.74 13.71 17.96
C PHE A 31 25.43 13.70 16.60
N LYS A 32 25.93 14.85 16.13
CA LYS A 32 26.69 14.97 14.89
C LYS A 32 28.10 14.39 15.02
N SER A 33 28.84 14.71 16.08
CA SER A 33 30.22 14.22 16.27
C SER A 33 30.28 12.71 16.53
N LYS A 34 29.24 12.15 17.17
CA LYS A 34 29.10 10.70 17.39
C LYS A 34 28.53 9.95 16.17
N GLY A 35 28.24 10.63 15.06
CA GLY A 35 27.68 10.02 13.84
C GLY A 35 26.22 9.53 13.96
N LEU A 36 25.58 9.74 15.11
CA LEU A 36 24.20 9.31 15.37
C LEU A 36 23.19 10.03 14.48
N LEU A 37 23.47 11.30 14.13
CA LEU A 37 22.61 12.08 13.25
C LEU A 37 22.55 11.49 11.84
N ASP A 38 23.65 10.95 11.34
CA ASP A 38 23.72 10.37 10.00
C ASP A 38 23.13 8.96 9.97
N THR A 39 23.29 8.19 11.06
CA THR A 39 22.55 6.94 11.27
C THR A 39 21.04 7.18 11.30
N LEU A 40 20.57 8.19 12.04
CA LEU A 40 19.16 8.52 12.13
C LEU A 40 18.58 8.98 10.78
N LYS A 41 19.30 9.84 10.05
CA LYS A 41 18.91 10.23 8.68
C LYS A 41 18.84 9.03 7.75
N THR A 42 19.80 8.11 7.84
CA THR A 42 19.83 6.90 7.02
C THR A 42 18.66 5.98 7.35
N GLN A 43 18.35 5.80 8.64
CA GLN A 43 17.18 5.05 9.10
C GLN A 43 15.88 5.67 8.58
N LEU A 44 15.71 6.98 8.71
CA LEU A 44 14.54 7.70 8.19
C LEU A 44 14.41 7.56 6.67
N ARG A 45 15.53 7.70 5.94
CA ARG A 45 15.55 7.52 4.49
C ARG A 45 15.16 6.09 4.11
N ASN A 46 15.69 5.09 4.80
CA ASN A 46 15.38 3.68 4.54
C ASN A 46 13.93 3.35 4.87
N GLN A 47 13.38 3.89 5.97
CA GLN A 47 11.97 3.77 6.30
C GLN A 47 11.10 4.43 5.24
N LEU A 48 11.41 5.66 4.82
CA LEU A 48 10.67 6.33 3.77
C LEU A 48 10.74 5.57 2.44
N ILE A 49 11.92 5.03 2.08
CA ILE A 49 12.07 4.19 0.89
C ILE A 49 11.26 2.90 1.03
N GLN A 50 11.22 2.28 2.21
CA GLN A 50 10.39 1.10 2.46
C GLN A 50 8.90 1.44 2.34
N GLU A 51 8.42 2.50 2.97
CA GLU A 51 7.03 2.98 2.86
C GLU A 51 6.63 3.43 1.44
N LEU A 52 7.60 3.87 0.63
CA LEU A 52 7.35 4.24 -0.77
C LEU A 52 7.48 3.05 -1.73
N LYS A 53 8.39 2.10 -1.48
CA LYS A 53 8.61 0.90 -2.31
C LYS A 53 7.59 -0.19 -2.01
N HIS A 54 7.22 -0.33 -0.75
CA HIS A 54 6.01 -1.01 -0.33
C HIS A 54 4.97 0.10 -0.25
N PRO A 55 4.27 0.47 -1.34
CA PRO A 55 3.08 1.31 -1.18
C PRO A 55 2.29 0.63 -0.07
N PRO A 56 1.89 1.36 0.99
CA PRO A 56 1.27 0.77 2.16
C PRO A 56 0.29 -0.22 1.60
N LEU A 57 0.54 -1.50 1.93
CA LEU A 57 -0.43 -2.54 1.73
C LEU A 57 -1.73 -1.87 2.12
N THR A 58 -2.66 -1.86 1.18
CA THR A 58 -4.02 -1.45 1.40
C THR A 58 -4.59 -2.35 2.49
N GLU A 59 -4.15 -2.14 3.73
CA GLU A 59 -4.91 -2.12 4.95
C GLU A 59 -5.77 -0.85 4.96
N SER A 60 -6.30 -0.47 3.79
CA SER A 60 -7.68 -0.03 3.75
C SER A 60 -8.42 -1.18 4.41
N LYS A 61 -8.86 -0.94 5.64
CA LYS A 61 -9.97 -1.66 6.24
C LYS A 61 -11.07 -1.67 5.19
N SER A 62 -11.08 -2.69 4.32
CA SER A 62 -12.19 -2.89 3.40
C SER A 62 -13.42 -2.96 4.30
N PRO A 63 -14.45 -2.13 4.10
CA PRO A 63 -15.71 -2.39 4.76
C PRO A 63 -16.15 -3.75 4.23
N ALA A 64 -16.15 -4.73 5.12
CA ALA A 64 -16.41 -6.14 4.83
C ALA A 64 -15.37 -6.82 3.94
N SER A 65 -14.22 -7.20 4.52
CA SER A 65 -13.72 -8.54 4.21
C SER A 65 -14.76 -9.50 4.79
N VAL A 66 -15.83 -9.74 4.03
CA VAL A 66 -16.51 -11.02 4.14
C VAL A 66 -15.40 -12.00 3.86
N LYS A 67 -14.86 -12.64 4.90
CA LYS A 67 -14.08 -13.86 4.79
C LYS A 67 -15.03 -14.90 4.22
N CYS A 68 -15.40 -14.73 2.96
CA CYS A 68 -16.07 -15.74 2.22
C CYS A 68 -14.93 -16.63 1.75
N ASP A 69 -14.59 -17.61 2.58
CA ASP A 69 -13.69 -18.73 2.26
C ASP A 69 -14.22 -19.60 1.11
N SER A 70 -15.12 -19.06 0.28
CA SER A 70 -15.71 -19.74 -0.85
C SER A 70 -15.20 -19.08 -2.11
N GLY A 71 -14.57 -19.86 -2.99
CA GLY A 71 -14.10 -19.40 -4.31
C GLY A 71 -15.18 -18.67 -5.13
N TRP A 72 -16.46 -18.77 -4.74
CA TRP A 72 -17.57 -17.99 -5.27
C TRP A 72 -17.35 -16.48 -5.22
N ALA A 73 -16.75 -15.93 -4.15
CA ALA A 73 -16.47 -14.49 -4.11
C ALA A 73 -15.51 -14.10 -5.25
N THR A 74 -14.48 -14.90 -5.49
CA THR A 74 -13.53 -14.70 -6.60
C THR A 74 -14.21 -14.88 -7.96
N VAL A 75 -15.10 -15.85 -8.10
CA VAL A 75 -15.90 -16.07 -9.32
C VAL A 75 -16.81 -14.87 -9.61
N CYS A 76 -17.62 -14.46 -8.63
CA CYS A 76 -18.52 -13.32 -8.76
C CYS A 76 -17.76 -12.04 -9.11
N ASN A 77 -16.66 -11.78 -8.38
CA ASN A 77 -15.84 -10.60 -8.65
C ASN A 77 -15.22 -10.67 -10.06
N SER A 78 -14.79 -11.85 -10.52
CA SER A 78 -14.24 -12.04 -11.88
C SER A 78 -15.29 -11.79 -12.96
N ILE A 79 -16.54 -12.22 -12.75
CA ILE A 79 -17.66 -11.96 -13.66
C ILE A 79 -17.96 -10.45 -13.74
N VAL A 80 -18.02 -9.78 -12.59
CA VAL A 80 -18.26 -8.33 -12.54
C VAL A 80 -17.11 -7.56 -13.20
N ALA A 81 -15.85 -7.93 -12.91
CA ALA A 81 -14.68 -7.32 -13.53
C ALA A 81 -14.66 -7.52 -15.06
N ASP A 82 -15.05 -8.70 -15.55
CA ASP A 82 -15.22 -8.94 -16.99
C ASP A 82 -16.29 -8.00 -17.53
N TYR A 83 -17.48 -7.95 -16.94
CA TYR A 83 -18.54 -7.05 -17.39
C TYR A 83 -18.12 -5.57 -17.44
N LEU A 84 -17.47 -5.06 -16.40
CA LEU A 84 -17.02 -3.66 -16.32
C LEU A 84 -16.02 -3.32 -17.44
N ARG A 85 -15.06 -4.22 -17.69
CA ARG A 85 -14.11 -4.10 -18.81
C ARG A 85 -14.83 -4.08 -20.16
N ASN A 86 -15.84 -4.92 -20.32
CA ASN A 86 -16.54 -5.11 -21.61
C ASN A 86 -17.45 -3.95 -21.96
N SER A 87 -17.94 -3.29 -20.93
CA SER A 87 -18.82 -2.14 -21.01
C SER A 87 -18.03 -0.83 -21.12
N GLY A 88 -16.69 -0.87 -21.05
CA GLY A 88 -15.83 0.30 -21.13
C GLY A 88 -15.81 1.15 -19.85
N TYR A 89 -16.22 0.60 -18.71
CA TYR A 89 -16.23 1.28 -17.42
C TYR A 89 -14.85 1.27 -16.76
N GLU A 90 -13.85 1.85 -17.42
CA GLU A 90 -12.45 1.85 -17.00
C GLU A 90 -12.25 2.43 -15.60
N TYR A 91 -12.95 3.53 -15.28
CA TYR A 91 -12.88 4.13 -13.95
C TYR A 91 -13.41 3.18 -12.87
N SER A 92 -14.62 2.65 -13.06
CA SER A 92 -15.23 1.70 -12.13
C SER A 92 -14.38 0.45 -11.97
N LEU A 93 -13.81 -0.08 -13.05
CA LEU A 93 -12.90 -1.21 -13.02
C LEU A 93 -11.62 -0.91 -12.21
N SER A 94 -11.08 0.30 -12.34
CA SER A 94 -9.86 0.73 -11.64
C SER A 94 -10.02 0.82 -10.13
N VAL A 95 -11.20 1.24 -9.64
CA VAL A 95 -11.52 1.28 -8.21
C VAL A 95 -12.01 -0.08 -7.71
N PHE A 96 -12.76 -0.82 -8.53
CA PHE A 96 -13.31 -2.12 -8.19
C PHE A 96 -12.22 -3.16 -7.90
N ASN A 97 -11.21 -3.29 -8.78
CA ASN A 97 -10.14 -4.29 -8.62
C ASN A 97 -9.44 -4.23 -7.25
N PRO A 98 -8.94 -3.07 -6.77
CA PRO A 98 -8.34 -2.96 -5.44
C PRO A 98 -9.38 -3.08 -4.31
N GLU A 99 -10.61 -2.57 -4.48
CA GLU A 99 -11.66 -2.65 -3.45
C GLU A 99 -12.14 -4.08 -3.18
N CYS A 100 -12.26 -4.91 -4.23
CA CYS A 100 -12.70 -6.30 -4.10
C CYS A 100 -11.55 -7.29 -3.85
N GLY A 101 -10.32 -6.80 -3.74
CA GLY A 101 -9.13 -7.63 -3.51
C GLY A 101 -8.76 -8.55 -4.68
N LEU A 102 -9.25 -8.27 -5.89
CA LEU A 102 -8.85 -8.96 -7.12
C LEU A 102 -7.47 -8.47 -7.56
N SER A 103 -6.42 -9.22 -7.21
CA SER A 103 -5.13 -9.08 -7.88
C SER A 103 -5.22 -9.69 -9.29
N LYS A 104 -4.44 -9.18 -10.25
CA LYS A 104 -4.38 -9.71 -11.62
C LYS A 104 -4.10 -11.22 -11.68
N ASP A 105 -3.40 -11.73 -10.67
CA ASP A 105 -3.06 -13.15 -10.48
C ASP A 105 -4.28 -14.03 -10.11
N LYS A 106 -5.32 -13.44 -9.52
CA LYS A 106 -6.53 -14.13 -9.04
C LYS A 106 -7.71 -14.05 -10.01
N MET A 107 -7.52 -13.47 -11.19
CA MET A 107 -8.57 -13.42 -12.20
C MET A 107 -8.79 -14.80 -12.77
N LEU A 108 -9.99 -15.34 -12.55
CA LEU A 108 -10.38 -16.63 -13.10
C LEU A 108 -10.68 -16.50 -14.59
N THR A 109 -10.22 -17.46 -15.38
CA THR A 109 -10.59 -17.55 -16.80
C THR A 109 -12.06 -17.97 -16.95
N LYS A 110 -12.62 -17.80 -18.14
CA LYS A 110 -14.01 -18.23 -18.40
C LYS A 110 -14.17 -19.73 -18.16
N GLU A 111 -13.15 -20.49 -18.53
CA GLU A 111 -13.05 -21.92 -18.36
C GLU A 111 -13.02 -22.29 -16.87
N ASP A 112 -12.24 -21.59 -16.06
CA ASP A 112 -12.20 -21.79 -14.60
C ASP A 112 -13.56 -21.53 -13.95
N ILE A 113 -14.25 -20.47 -14.38
CA ILE A 113 -15.59 -20.14 -13.87
C ILE A 113 -16.60 -21.23 -14.25
N LEU A 114 -16.58 -21.71 -15.51
CA LEU A 114 -17.47 -22.77 -15.97
C LEU A 114 -17.23 -24.09 -15.22
N GLN A 115 -15.96 -24.42 -14.96
CA GLN A 115 -15.59 -25.58 -14.16
C GLN A 115 -16.05 -25.43 -12.71
N PHE A 116 -15.92 -24.23 -12.12
CA PHE A 116 -16.36 -23.93 -10.77
C PHE A 116 -17.88 -24.06 -10.60
N VAL A 117 -18.64 -23.64 -11.62
CA VAL A 117 -20.11 -23.76 -11.68
C VAL A 117 -20.55 -25.19 -12.09
N LYS A 118 -19.60 -26.13 -12.25
CA LYS A 118 -19.84 -27.54 -12.62
C LYS A 118 -20.58 -27.70 -13.95
N ILE A 119 -20.35 -26.79 -14.90
CA ILE A 119 -20.89 -26.93 -16.25
C ILE A 119 -19.97 -27.88 -17.02
N ALA A 120 -20.51 -29.06 -17.37
CA ALA A 120 -19.74 -30.07 -18.09
C ALA A 120 -19.30 -29.55 -19.47
N PRO A 121 -18.04 -29.77 -19.89
CA PRO A 121 -17.54 -29.38 -21.21
C PRO A 121 -18.37 -29.92 -22.38
N GLU A 122 -19.01 -31.07 -22.18
CA GLU A 122 -19.84 -31.72 -23.19
C GLU A 122 -21.23 -31.10 -23.36
N SER A 123 -21.66 -30.28 -22.40
CA SER A 123 -22.94 -29.60 -22.45
C SER A 123 -23.01 -28.63 -23.63
N SER A 124 -24.16 -28.59 -24.29
CA SER A 124 -24.47 -27.58 -25.30
C SER A 124 -24.31 -26.16 -24.74
N LEU A 125 -24.60 -25.96 -23.45
CA LEU A 125 -24.41 -24.69 -22.74
C LEU A 125 -22.93 -24.30 -22.64
N TYR A 126 -22.05 -25.24 -22.30
CA TYR A 126 -20.61 -24.97 -22.24
C TYR A 126 -20.09 -24.55 -23.61
N LYS A 127 -20.43 -25.32 -24.65
CA LYS A 127 -20.04 -25.05 -26.04
C LYS A 127 -20.59 -23.70 -26.50
N ALA A 128 -21.82 -23.33 -26.12
CA ALA A 128 -22.39 -22.02 -26.41
C ALA A 128 -21.65 -20.88 -25.70
N LEU A 129 -21.34 -21.03 -24.40
CA LEU A 129 -20.68 -19.99 -23.59
C LEU A 129 -19.21 -19.78 -23.98
N VAL A 130 -18.48 -20.84 -24.32
CA VAL A 130 -17.09 -20.75 -24.82
C VAL A 130 -17.07 -20.17 -26.25
N ARG A 131 -18.02 -20.57 -27.09
CA ARG A 131 -18.15 -20.05 -28.47
C ARG A 131 -18.59 -18.60 -28.49
N HIS A 132 -19.36 -18.16 -27.49
CA HIS A 132 -19.73 -16.76 -27.30
C HIS A 132 -18.48 -15.96 -26.89
N ARG A 133 -17.62 -15.73 -27.87
CA ARG A 133 -16.55 -14.74 -27.77
C ARG A 133 -17.22 -13.38 -27.75
N VAL A 134 -17.57 -12.92 -26.56
CA VAL A 134 -17.32 -11.51 -26.29
C VAL A 134 -15.81 -11.39 -26.37
N SER A 135 -15.31 -11.02 -27.54
CA SER A 135 -13.93 -10.60 -27.73
C SER A 135 -13.83 -9.22 -27.12
N LEU A 136 -13.06 -9.12 -26.03
CA LEU A 136 -12.93 -7.91 -25.22
C LEU A 136 -11.61 -7.20 -25.47
N GLN A 137 -10.94 -7.61 -26.55
CA GLN A 137 -9.76 -6.95 -27.08
C GLN A 137 -10.04 -6.24 -28.40
N SER A 138 -11.20 -6.45 -29.04
CA SER A 138 -11.46 -5.95 -30.40
C SER A 138 -12.56 -4.88 -30.50
N ARG A 139 -12.98 -4.24 -29.41
CA ARG A 139 -13.89 -3.07 -29.46
C ARG A 139 -13.21 -1.71 -29.25
N ILE A 140 -11.89 -1.65 -29.03
CA ILE A 140 -11.16 -0.39 -28.86
C ILE A 140 -10.86 0.31 -30.22
N PHE A 141 -11.15 -0.31 -31.36
CA PHE A 141 -10.86 0.29 -32.67
C PHE A 141 -12.07 0.33 -33.61
N THR A 142 -13.14 1.02 -33.22
CA THR A 142 -14.07 1.65 -34.16
C THR A 142 -14.85 2.73 -33.42
N ASP A 143 -14.32 3.95 -33.41
CA ASP A 143 -15.02 5.11 -33.97
C ASP A 143 -14.00 6.25 -34.12
N LYS A 144 -13.94 6.82 -35.32
CA LYS A 144 -13.09 7.95 -35.70
C LYS A 144 -13.99 9.17 -35.84
#